data_AF-T0NBK0-F1
#
_entry.id   AF-T0NBK0-F1
#
_cell.length_a   1.000
_cell.length_b   1.000
_cell.length_c   1.000
_cell.angle_alpha   90.00
_cell.angle_beta   90.00
_cell.angle_gamma   90.00
#
_symmetry.space_group_name_H-M   'P 1'
#
loop_
_entity.id
_entity.type
_entity.pdbx_description
1 polymer ?
#
loop_
_entity_poly.entity_id
_entity_poly.type
_entity_poly.pdbx_seq_one_letter_code
_entity_poly.pdbx_strand_id
1 'polypeptide(L)'
;MPIIIGILIGSACGIISIIILGKMLNLPKELILSLVPKSVTTPIGMEVSENLNGIPSVTVAAIIITGVLGAIISPMIHNIARIKNKIAIGISIGTSSHALGTTKAVELGETEGAMSSLSIGIAGLITVILAPILVKLLNQFLF
;
A
#
# COMPACT_ATOMS: atom_id res chain seq x y z
N MET A 1 17.46 -9.17 -5.33
CA MET A 1 17.26 -9.31 -3.87
C MET A 1 16.71 -8.03 -3.21
N PRO A 2 17.31 -6.83 -3.38
CA PRO A 2 16.85 -5.62 -2.66
C PRO A 2 15.41 -5.21 -2.97
N ILE A 3 14.95 -5.48 -4.20
CA ILE A 3 13.61 -5.14 -4.69
C ILE A 3 12.52 -5.84 -3.87
N ILE A 4 12.57 -7.18 -3.79
CA ILE A 4 11.56 -7.98 -3.09
C ILE A 4 11.54 -7.63 -1.60
N ILE A 5 12.71 -7.47 -0.97
CA ILE A 5 12.81 -7.10 0.43
C ILE A 5 12.22 -5.70 0.67
N GLY A 6 12.53 -4.74 -0.21
CA GLY A 6 11.98 -3.39 -0.12
C GLY A 6 10.46 -3.36 -0.24
N ILE A 7 9.90 -4.11 -1.17
CA ILE A 7 8.44 -4.24 -1.33
C ILE A 7 7.84 -4.89 -0.10
N LEU A 8 8.42 -6.00 0.39
CA LEU A 8 7.94 -6.71 1.58
C LEU A 8 7.90 -5.80 2.81
N ILE A 9 9.00 -5.09 3.10
CA ILE A 9 9.08 -4.17 4.24
C ILE A 9 8.12 -3.00 4.05
N GLY A 10 8.01 -2.46 2.83
CA GLY A 10 7.08 -1.37 2.51
C GLY A 10 5.62 -1.75 2.73
N SER A 11 5.19 -2.91 2.20
CA SER A 11 3.84 -3.44 2.38
C SER A 11 3.55 -3.74 3.85
N ALA A 12 4.48 -4.38 4.57
CA ALA A 12 4.34 -4.63 6.00
C ALA A 12 4.19 -3.33 6.79
N CYS A 13 5.06 -2.34 6.53
CA CYS A 13 5.01 -1.03 7.17
C CYS A 13 3.67 -0.32 6.91
N GLY A 14 3.17 -0.37 5.68
CA GLY A 14 1.86 0.20 5.33
C GLY A 14 0.71 -0.43 6.11
N ILE A 15 0.65 -1.77 6.16
CA ILE A 15 -0.38 -2.51 6.91
C ILE A 15 -0.31 -2.20 8.40
N ILE A 16 0.89 -2.30 9.00
CA ILE A 16 1.11 -2.04 10.42
C ILE A 16 0.72 -0.60 10.78
N SER A 17 1.10 0.37 9.93
CA SER A 17 0.77 1.78 10.13
C SER A 17 -0.74 2.01 10.17
N ILE A 18 -1.50 1.39 9.27
CA ILE A 18 -2.97 1.50 9.27
C ILE A 18 -3.59 0.94 10.55
N ILE A 19 -3.12 -0.23 11.00
CA ILE A 19 -3.66 -0.86 12.21
C ILE A 19 -3.37 0.00 13.44
N ILE A 20 -2.13 0.46 13.60
CA ILE A 20 -1.71 1.29 14.75
C ILE A 20 -2.45 2.64 14.73
N LEU A 21 -2.40 3.37 13.62
CA LEU A 21 -3.04 4.69 13.51
C LEU A 21 -4.55 4.59 13.62
N GLY A 22 -5.16 3.59 12.99
CA GLY A 22 -6.60 3.35 13.09
C GLY A 22 -7.04 3.11 14.53
N LYS A 23 -6.25 2.35 15.30
CA LYS A 23 -6.50 2.15 16.73
C LYS A 23 -6.31 3.44 17.54
N MET A 24 -5.22 4.19 17.30
CA MET A 24 -4.96 5.46 17.99
C MET A 24 -6.07 6.49 17.75
N LEU A 25 -6.67 6.48 16.55
CA LEU A 25 -7.79 7.33 16.18
C LEU A 25 -9.16 6.76 16.61
N ASN A 26 -9.19 5.64 17.35
CA ASN A 26 -10.39 4.93 17.79
C ASN A 26 -11.38 4.60 16.67
N LEU A 27 -10.87 4.20 15.50
CA LEU A 27 -11.71 3.75 14.41
C LEU A 27 -12.38 2.40 14.72
N PRO A 28 -13.63 2.17 14.29
CA PRO A 28 -14.26 0.86 14.29
C PRO A 28 -13.37 -0.19 13.62
N LYS A 29 -13.34 -1.40 14.19
CA LYS A 29 -12.51 -2.52 13.71
C LYS A 29 -12.76 -2.81 12.23
N GLU A 30 -14.01 -2.84 11.80
CA GLU A 30 -14.41 -3.07 10.40
C GLU A 30 -13.80 -2.02 9.45
N LEU A 31 -13.76 -0.74 9.84
CA LEU A 31 -13.10 0.30 9.05
C LEU A 31 -11.59 0.07 8.97
N ILE A 32 -10.92 -0.28 10.07
CA ILE A 32 -9.49 -0.57 10.06
C ILE A 32 -9.19 -1.73 9.10
N LEU A 33 -9.97 -2.81 9.17
CA LEU A 33 -9.82 -3.98 8.29
C LEU A 33 -10.04 -3.63 6.82
N SER A 34 -10.96 -2.72 6.52
CA SER A 34 -11.19 -2.18 5.16
C SER A 34 -10.00 -1.36 4.65
N LEU A 35 -9.28 -0.66 5.55
CA LEU A 35 -8.15 0.18 5.17
C LEU A 35 -6.85 -0.60 4.99
N VAL A 36 -6.73 -1.81 5.55
CA VAL A 36 -5.51 -2.63 5.50
C VAL A 36 -5.03 -2.86 4.06
N PRO A 37 -5.88 -3.30 3.10
CA PRO A 37 -5.45 -3.54 1.72
C PRO A 37 -5.61 -2.31 0.81
N LYS A 38 -5.49 -1.08 1.33
CA LYS A 38 -5.69 0.15 0.52
C LYS A 38 -4.64 0.41 -0.56
N SER A 39 -3.49 -0.27 -0.52
CA SER A 39 -2.34 -0.03 -1.42
C SER A 39 -2.16 -1.12 -2.48
N VAL A 40 -3.23 -1.88 -2.76
CA VAL A 40 -3.25 -2.88 -3.82
C VAL A 40 -4.32 -2.55 -4.85
N THR A 41 -4.44 -3.40 -5.88
CA THR A 41 -5.47 -3.22 -6.89
C THR A 41 -6.87 -3.45 -6.37
N THR A 42 -7.84 -2.73 -6.93
CA THR A 42 -9.23 -2.78 -6.48
C THR A 42 -9.77 -4.21 -6.36
N PRO A 43 -9.58 -5.12 -7.33
CA PRO A 43 -10.05 -6.49 -7.19
C PRO A 43 -9.40 -7.22 -6.01
N ILE A 44 -8.07 -7.11 -5.87
CA ILE A 44 -7.33 -7.77 -4.78
C ILE A 44 -7.76 -7.19 -3.43
N GLY A 45 -7.87 -5.86 -3.33
CA GLY A 45 -8.20 -5.20 -2.08
C GLY A 45 -9.61 -5.48 -1.59
N MET A 46 -10.59 -5.51 -2.50
CA MET A 46 -11.96 -5.92 -2.17
C MET A 46 -12.01 -7.34 -1.60
N GLU A 47 -11.37 -8.29 -2.29
CA GLU A 47 -11.32 -9.69 -1.86
C GLU A 47 -10.63 -9.84 -0.50
N VAL A 48 -9.47 -9.20 -0.30
CA VAL A 48 -8.76 -9.24 0.99
C VAL A 48 -9.59 -8.60 2.09
N SER A 49 -10.25 -7.47 1.80
CA SER A 49 -11.13 -6.79 2.76
C SER A 49 -12.29 -7.69 3.17
N GLU A 50 -12.95 -8.36 2.22
CA GLU A 50 -14.07 -9.26 2.49
C GLU A 50 -13.62 -10.45 3.35
N ASN A 51 -12.51 -11.10 3.00
CA ASN A 51 -11.92 -12.19 3.77
C ASN A 51 -11.54 -11.78 5.21
N LEU A 52 -11.23 -10.50 5.43
CA LEU A 52 -10.92 -9.96 6.76
C LEU A 52 -12.17 -9.54 7.55
N ASN A 53 -13.38 -9.59 6.97
CA ASN A 53 -14.61 -9.00 7.50
C ASN A 53 -14.57 -7.46 7.58
N GLY A 54 -13.94 -6.82 6.59
CA GLY A 54 -14.05 -5.39 6.32
C GLY A 54 -15.23 -5.06 5.40
N ILE A 55 -15.27 -3.81 4.95
CA ILE A 55 -16.31 -3.23 4.09
C ILE A 55 -15.69 -2.93 2.71
N PRO A 56 -15.89 -3.77 1.69
CA PRO A 56 -15.22 -3.63 0.40
C PRO A 56 -15.40 -2.26 -0.27
N SER A 57 -16.56 -1.62 -0.12
CA SER A 57 -16.80 -0.27 -0.67
C SER A 57 -15.90 0.81 -0.05
N VAL A 58 -15.61 0.72 1.26
CA VAL A 58 -14.65 1.59 1.94
C VAL A 58 -13.24 1.34 1.41
N THR A 59 -12.90 0.07 1.18
CA THR A 59 -11.61 -0.33 0.61
C THR A 59 -11.39 0.28 -0.77
N VAL A 60 -12.39 0.24 -1.65
CA VAL A 60 -12.34 0.89 -2.97
C VAL A 60 -12.07 2.39 -2.83
N ALA A 61 -12.80 3.08 -1.95
CA ALA A 61 -12.59 4.50 -1.71
C ALA A 61 -11.18 4.80 -1.20
N ALA A 62 -10.68 4.00 -0.25
CA ALA A 62 -9.35 4.14 0.32
C ALA A 62 -8.24 3.89 -0.72
N ILE A 63 -8.44 2.93 -1.62
CA ILE A 63 -7.55 2.64 -2.75
C ILE A 63 -7.44 3.84 -3.68
N ILE A 64 -8.58 4.43 -4.07
CA ILE A 64 -8.61 5.60 -4.95
C ILE A 64 -7.92 6.80 -4.28
N ILE A 65 -8.27 7.09 -3.02
CA ILE A 65 -7.69 8.20 -2.26
C ILE A 65 -6.17 7.99 -2.12
N THR A 66 -5.73 6.79 -1.72
CA THR A 66 -4.31 6.45 -1.61
C THR A 66 -3.59 6.61 -2.95
N GLY A 67 -4.22 6.17 -4.04
CA GLY A 67 -3.70 6.29 -5.40
C GLY A 67 -3.45 7.75 -5.80
N VAL A 68 -4.47 8.60 -5.65
CA VAL A 68 -4.42 10.02 -5.97
C VAL A 68 -3.40 10.75 -5.10
N LEU A 69 -3.46 10.56 -3.78
CA LEU A 69 -2.51 11.20 -2.86
C LEU A 69 -1.08 10.74 -3.13
N GLY A 70 -0.86 9.46 -3.39
CA GLY A 70 0.45 8.92 -3.75
C GLY A 70 1.00 9.53 -5.05
N ALA A 71 0.17 9.73 -6.06
CA ALA A 71 0.58 10.38 -7.31
C ALA A 71 0.99 11.86 -7.10
N ILE A 72 0.29 12.58 -6.22
CA ILE A 72 0.55 14.00 -5.96
C ILE A 72 1.76 14.18 -5.04
N ILE A 73 1.84 13.39 -3.96
CA ILE A 73 2.76 13.61 -2.85
C ILE A 73 4.11 12.90 -3.09
N SER A 74 4.14 11.78 -3.81
CA SER A 74 5.38 10.98 -3.94
C SER A 74 6.59 11.75 -4.46
N PRO A 75 6.52 12.61 -5.50
CA PRO A 75 7.70 13.35 -5.96
C PRO A 75 8.25 14.31 -4.91
N MET A 76 7.36 14.94 -4.12
CA MET A 76 7.75 15.81 -3.02
C MET A 76 8.51 15.02 -1.93
N ILE A 77 8.00 13.84 -1.58
CA ILE A 77 8.65 12.97 -0.59
C ILE A 77 10.03 12.50 -1.07
N HIS A 78 10.18 12.12 -2.34
CA HIS A 78 11.48 11.71 -2.89
C HIS A 78 12.50 12.84 -2.87
N ASN A 79 12.07 14.06 -3.16
CA ASN A 79 12.92 15.25 -3.09
C ASN A 79 13.37 15.55 -1.65
N ILE A 80 12.45 15.52 -0.68
CA ILE A 80 12.75 15.75 0.75
C ILE A 80 13.68 14.67 1.29
N ALA A 81 13.39 13.41 0.97
CA ALA A 81 14.21 12.25 1.36
C ALA A 81 15.51 12.12 0.53
N ARG A 82 15.73 13.00 -0.46
CA ARG A 82 16.90 13.02 -1.35
C ARG A 82 17.13 11.68 -2.07
N ILE A 83 16.06 10.97 -2.42
CA ILE A 83 16.12 9.71 -3.16
C ILE A 83 16.27 10.04 -4.65
N LYS A 84 17.42 9.69 -5.23
CA LYS A 84 17.73 9.92 -6.65
C LYS A 84 17.71 8.66 -7.50
N ASN A 85 17.68 7.49 -6.87
CA ASN A 85 17.72 6.22 -7.59
C ASN A 85 16.33 5.93 -8.21
N LYS A 86 16.28 5.89 -9.54
CA LYS A 86 15.06 5.66 -10.34
C LYS A 86 14.33 4.37 -9.96
N ILE A 87 15.07 3.30 -9.70
CA ILE A 87 14.52 2.01 -9.29
C ILE A 87 13.85 2.12 -7.92
N ALA A 88 14.52 2.76 -6.96
CA ALA A 88 13.95 2.97 -5.62
C ALA A 88 12.70 3.86 -5.65
N ILE A 89 12.71 4.93 -6.47
CA ILE A 89 11.56 5.79 -6.71
C ILE A 89 10.38 4.96 -7.22
N GLY A 90 10.57 4.23 -8.33
CA GLY A 90 9.52 3.38 -8.91
C GLY A 90 8.97 2.37 -7.91
N ILE A 91 9.85 1.65 -7.20
CA ILE A 91 9.44 0.66 -6.19
C ILE A 91 8.62 1.30 -5.08
N SER A 92 9.06 2.45 -4.56
CA SER A 92 8.36 3.13 -3.47
C SER A 92 6.96 3.59 -3.88
N ILE A 93 6.78 4.09 -5.11
CA ILE A 93 5.47 4.49 -5.64
C ILE A 93 4.57 3.27 -5.79
N GLY A 94 5.05 2.23 -6.48
CA GLY A 94 4.26 1.04 -6.77
C GLY A 94 3.88 0.23 -5.52
N THR A 95 4.69 0.31 -4.46
CA THR A 95 4.43 -0.40 -3.19
C THR A 95 3.49 0.37 -2.27
N SER A 96 3.57 1.71 -2.23
CA SER A 96 2.83 2.52 -1.25
C SER A 96 1.52 3.10 -1.78
N SER A 97 1.42 3.30 -3.09
CA SER A 97 0.26 3.86 -3.78
C SER A 97 -0.59 2.74 -4.41
N HIS A 98 -1.04 2.94 -5.65
CA HIS A 98 -1.74 1.99 -6.51
C HIS A 98 -1.52 2.40 -7.99
N ALA A 99 -2.35 1.95 -8.93
CA ALA A 99 -2.24 2.17 -10.37
C ALA A 99 -2.15 3.66 -10.73
N LEU A 100 -2.88 4.53 -10.01
CA LEU A 100 -2.81 5.98 -10.21
C LEU A 100 -1.43 6.57 -9.85
N GLY A 101 -0.77 6.05 -8.81
CA GLY A 101 0.62 6.38 -8.53
C GLY A 101 1.56 5.86 -9.62
N THR A 102 1.27 4.68 -10.16
CA THR A 102 2.06 4.09 -11.25
C THR A 102 2.04 4.96 -12.51
N THR A 103 0.89 5.54 -12.87
CA THR A 103 0.83 6.56 -13.92
C THR A 103 1.76 7.73 -13.65
N LYS A 104 1.87 8.19 -12.39
CA LYS A 104 2.86 9.22 -12.05
C LYS A 104 4.30 8.75 -12.23
N ALA A 105 4.61 7.52 -11.85
CA ALA A 105 5.93 6.95 -12.04
C ALA A 105 6.32 6.89 -13.52
N VAL A 106 5.37 6.57 -14.41
CA VAL A 106 5.57 6.59 -15.86
C VAL A 106 5.88 8.00 -16.37
N GLU A 107 5.23 9.04 -15.83
CA GLU A 107 5.56 10.43 -16.14
C GLU A 107 6.97 10.85 -15.68
N LEU A 108 7.48 10.26 -14.59
CA LEU A 108 8.82 10.55 -14.06
C LEU A 108 9.92 9.91 -14.91
N GLY A 109 9.65 8.76 -15.51
CA GLY A 109 10.57 8.09 -16.41
C GLY A 109 10.23 6.63 -16.68
N GLU A 110 10.82 6.09 -17.74
CA GLU A 110 10.58 4.71 -18.16
C GLU A 110 11.01 3.69 -17.09
N THR A 111 12.14 3.91 -16.43
CA THR A 111 12.62 3.01 -15.36
C THR A 111 11.72 3.07 -14.13
N GLU A 112 11.31 4.27 -13.72
CA GLU A 112 10.40 4.50 -12.60
C GLU A 112 9.05 3.82 -12.84
N GLY A 113 8.47 4.03 -14.03
CA GLY A 113 7.23 3.40 -14.46
C GLY A 113 7.30 1.88 -14.49
N ALA A 114 8.36 1.32 -15.10
CA ALA A 114 8.58 -0.13 -15.17
C ALA A 114 8.71 -0.75 -13.77
N MET A 115 9.51 -0.14 -12.90
CA MET A 115 9.72 -0.65 -11.54
C MET A 115 8.48 -0.49 -10.66
N SER A 116 7.69 0.57 -10.85
CA SER A 116 6.41 0.75 -10.15
C SER A 116 5.38 -0.29 -10.58
N SER A 117 5.28 -0.56 -11.89
CA SER A 117 4.38 -1.57 -12.47
C SER A 117 4.74 -3.00 -12.09
N LEU A 118 6.03 -3.29 -11.87
CA LEU A 118 6.46 -4.55 -11.28
C LEU A 118 6.04 -4.62 -9.80
N SER A 119 6.26 -3.53 -9.07
CA SER A 119 6.07 -3.49 -7.61
C SER A 119 4.61 -3.62 -7.20
N ILE A 120 3.67 -3.02 -7.94
CA ILE A 120 2.22 -3.14 -7.66
C ILE A 120 1.74 -4.61 -7.69
N GLY A 121 2.25 -5.41 -8.64
CA GLY A 121 1.90 -6.84 -8.74
C GLY A 121 2.46 -7.65 -7.57
N ILE A 122 3.74 -7.42 -7.25
CA ILE A 122 4.41 -8.11 -6.14
C ILE A 122 3.81 -7.67 -4.78
N ALA A 123 3.57 -6.37 -4.59
CA ALA A 123 2.93 -5.83 -3.39
C ALA A 123 1.52 -6.38 -3.20
N GLY A 124 0.77 -6.57 -4.29
CA GLY A 124 -0.52 -7.26 -4.29
C GLY A 124 -0.42 -8.67 -3.69
N LEU A 125 0.45 -9.50 -4.24
CA LEU A 125 0.69 -10.87 -3.76
C LEU A 125 1.14 -10.90 -2.29
N ILE A 126 2.10 -10.02 -1.95
CA ILE A 126 2.60 -9.91 -0.58
C ILE A 126 1.46 -9.52 0.37
N THR A 127 0.64 -8.54 0.01
CA THR A 127 -0.46 -8.07 0.87
C THR A 127 -1.51 -9.15 1.09
N VAL A 128 -1.86 -9.94 0.07
CA VAL A 128 -2.79 -11.08 0.21
C VAL A 128 -2.33 -12.05 1.30
N ILE A 129 -1.02 -12.30 1.38
CA ILE A 129 -0.43 -13.21 2.38
C ILE A 129 -0.25 -12.50 3.73
N LEU A 130 0.30 -11.29 3.73
CA LEU A 130 0.68 -10.57 4.95
C LEU A 130 -0.51 -10.03 5.73
N ALA A 131 -1.53 -9.50 5.05
CA ALA A 131 -2.67 -8.85 5.68
C ALA A 131 -3.36 -9.74 6.73
N PRO A 132 -3.80 -10.99 6.43
CA PRO A 132 -4.44 -11.85 7.43
C PRO A 132 -3.50 -12.22 8.57
N ILE A 133 -2.21 -12.43 8.30
CA ILE A 133 -1.21 -12.78 9.32
C ILE A 133 -1.02 -11.62 10.30
N LEU A 134 -0.77 -10.42 9.78
CA LEU A 134 -0.51 -9.23 10.59
C LEU A 134 -1.75 -8.78 11.35
N VAL A 135 -2.94 -8.83 10.73
CA VAL A 135 -4.20 -8.54 11.39
C VAL A 135 -4.44 -9.51 12.55
N LYS A 136 -4.25 -10.82 12.34
CA LYS A 136 -4.44 -11.81 13.41
C LYS A 136 -3.46 -11.59 14.56
N LEU A 137 -2.18 -11.36 14.25
CA LEU A 137 -1.14 -11.12 15.24
C LEU A 137 -1.43 -9.86 16.05
N LEU A 138 -1.68 -8.73 15.38
CA LEU A 138 -1.91 -7.45 16.04
C LEU A 138 -3.26 -7.37 16.75
N ASN A 139 -4.28 -8.09 16.27
CA ASN A 139 -5.54 -8.19 16.97
C ASN A 139 -5.37 -8.77 18.38
N GLN A 140 -4.49 -9.76 18.56
CA GLN A 140 -4.21 -10.35 19.86
C GLN A 140 -3.59 -9.37 20.87
N PHE A 141 -2.94 -8.30 20.39
CA PHE A 141 -2.25 -7.32 21.25
C PHE A 141 -3.00 -5.99 21.38
N LEU A 142 -3.80 -5.60 20.40
CA LEU A 142 -4.42 -4.26 20.31
C LEU A 142 -5.94 -4.27 20.53
N PHE A 143 -6.60 -5.43 20.52
CA PHE A 143 -8.04 -5.57 20.72
C PHE A 143 -8.33 -6.66 21.76
#